data_AF-A0A380FF45-F1
#
_entry.id   AF-A0A380FF45-F1
#
_cell.length_a   1.000
_cell.length_b   1.000
_cell.length_c   1.000
_cell.angle_alpha   90.00
_cell.angle_beta   90.00
_cell.angle_gamma   90.00
#
_symmetry.space_group_name_H-M   'P 1'
#
loop_
_entity.id
_entity.type
_entity.pdbx_description
1 polymer ?
#
loop_
_entity_poly.entity_id
_entity_poly.type
_entity_poly.pdbx_seq_one_letter_code
_entity_poly.pdbx_strand_id
1 'polypeptide(L)'
;MLKNRVFSEIGNLKHLKKEKPETVIGVCGCMSQEESVVNKILKSYQNVDMIFGTHNIHRLPEILEEAYLSKAMVVEVWSKERRCH
;
A
#
# COMPACT_ATOMS: atom_id res chain seq x y z
N MET A 1 1.93 7.09 17.74
CA MET A 1 0.85 6.16 18.14
C MET A 1 0.04 5.63 16.96
N LEU A 2 -0.50 6.46 16.05
CA LEU A 2 -1.29 5.94 14.90
C LEU A 2 -0.50 5.02 13.94
N LYS A 3 0.74 5.38 13.59
CA LYS A 3 1.64 4.58 12.74
C LYS A 3 1.79 3.14 13.23
N ASN A 4 2.04 2.97 14.52
CA ASN A 4 2.20 1.65 15.13
C ASN A 4 0.92 0.84 15.02
N ARG A 5 -0.25 1.46 15.20
CA ARG A 5 -1.55 0.78 15.04
C ARG A 5 -1.75 0.32 13.60
N VAL A 6 -1.49 1.17 12.61
CA VAL A 6 -1.58 0.79 11.18
C VAL A 6 -0.69 -0.40 10.87
N PHE A 7 0.56 -0.38 11.33
CA PHE A 7 1.50 -1.49 11.17
C PHE A 7 1.05 -2.79 11.86
N SER A 8 0.44 -2.69 13.04
CA SER A 8 -0.15 -3.84 13.72
C SER A 8 -1.34 -4.43 12.94
N GLU A 9 -2.25 -3.59 12.46
CA GLU A 9 -3.40 -4.04 11.65
C GLU A 9 -2.94 -4.71 10.34
N ILE A 10 -2.00 -4.09 9.60
CA ILE A 10 -1.44 -4.68 8.37
C ILE A 10 -0.81 -6.06 8.66
N GLY A 11 -0.11 -6.20 9.80
CA GLY A 11 0.45 -7.47 10.23
C GLY A 11 -0.62 -8.53 10.49
N ASN A 12 -1.73 -8.16 11.13
CA ASN A 12 -2.84 -9.07 11.44
C ASN A 12 -3.53 -9.60 10.17
N LEU A 13 -3.61 -8.76 9.13
CA LEU A 13 -4.22 -9.14 7.84
C LEU A 13 -3.46 -10.25 7.10
N LYS A 14 -2.23 -10.60 7.52
CA LYS A 14 -1.48 -11.73 6.95
C LYS A 14 -2.24 -13.06 7.10
N HIS A 15 -3.00 -13.24 8.17
CA HIS A 15 -3.81 -14.44 8.37
C HIS A 15 -4.98 -14.50 7.39
N LEU A 16 -5.63 -13.36 7.13
CA LEU A 16 -6.72 -13.25 6.17
C LEU A 16 -6.28 -13.69 4.77
N LYS A 17 -5.08 -13.30 4.34
CA LYS A 17 -4.51 -13.73 3.06
C LYS A 17 -4.21 -15.23 2.98
N LYS A 18 -3.88 -15.88 4.11
CA LYS A 18 -3.69 -17.34 4.14
C LYS A 18 -5.00 -18.09 3.95
N GLU A 19 -6.08 -17.57 4.53
CA GLU A 19 -7.42 -18.17 4.44
C GLU A 19 -8.10 -17.85 3.10
N LYS A 20 -7.84 -16.65 2.56
CA LYS A 20 -8.41 -16.15 1.31
C LYS A 20 -7.32 -15.51 0.43
N PRO A 21 -6.60 -16.31 -0.38
CA PRO A 21 -5.48 -15.85 -1.21
C PRO A 21 -5.85 -14.75 -2.22
N GLU A 22 -7.10 -14.72 -2.66
CA GLU A 22 -7.64 -13.72 -3.60
C GLU A 22 -7.90 -12.34 -2.95
N THR A 23 -7.67 -12.19 -1.64
CA THR A 23 -7.90 -10.94 -0.93
C THR A 23 -6.82 -9.92 -1.27
N VAL A 24 -7.22 -8.79 -1.86
CA VAL A 24 -6.35 -7.64 -2.08
C VAL A 24 -6.31 -6.75 -0.84
N ILE A 25 -5.11 -6.44 -0.36
CA ILE A 25 -4.87 -5.56 0.79
C ILE A 25 -4.23 -4.25 0.31
N GLY A 26 -4.96 -3.14 0.47
CA GLY A 26 -4.49 -1.80 0.12
C GLY A 26 -4.26 -0.89 1.32
N VAL A 27 -3.22 -0.05 1.28
CA VAL A 27 -2.96 1.00 2.28
C VAL A 27 -3.13 2.38 1.66
N CYS A 28 -4.11 3.14 2.15
CA CYS A 28 -4.41 4.46 1.66
C CYS A 28 -4.51 5.52 2.76
N GLY A 29 -4.46 6.79 2.37
CA GLY A 29 -4.62 7.93 3.28
C GLY A 29 -3.41 8.86 3.31
N CYS A 30 -3.46 9.90 4.13
CA CYS A 30 -2.38 10.88 4.24
C CYS A 30 -1.04 10.26 4.65
N MET A 31 -1.09 9.18 5.45
CA MET A 31 0.12 8.46 5.90
C MET A 31 0.84 7.74 4.77
N SER A 32 0.11 7.35 3.71
CA SER A 32 0.71 6.74 2.52
C SER A 32 1.57 7.71 1.73
N GLN A 33 1.52 9.02 2.02
CA GLN A 33 2.40 10.05 1.43
C GLN A 33 3.77 10.14 2.12
N GLU A 34 3.92 9.55 3.31
CA GLU A 34 5.19 9.60 4.04
C GLU A 34 6.15 8.52 3.54
N GLU A 35 7.28 8.94 2.96
CA GLU A 35 8.28 8.01 2.40
C GLU A 35 8.75 6.96 3.42
N SER A 36 8.94 7.36 4.69
CA SER A 36 9.32 6.44 5.77
C SER A 36 8.30 5.31 6.01
N VAL A 37 7.01 5.60 5.83
CA VAL A 37 5.92 4.64 5.99
C VAL A 37 5.89 3.71 4.78
N VAL A 38 5.94 4.26 3.57
CA VAL A 38 5.97 3.48 2.32
C VAL A 38 7.16 2.52 2.31
N ASN A 39 8.36 3.02 2.61
CA ASN A 39 9.58 2.20 2.68
C ASN A 39 9.49 1.10 3.74
N LYS A 40 8.82 1.36 4.87
CA LYS A 40 8.60 0.34 5.90
C LYS A 40 7.64 -0.74 5.42
N ILE A 41 6.55 -0.37 4.73
CA ILE A 41 5.58 -1.31 4.15
C ILE A 41 6.26 -2.21 3.11
N LEU A 42 6.96 -1.60 2.15
CA LEU A 42 7.69 -2.32 1.10
C LEU A 42 8.68 -3.35 1.65
N LYS A 43 9.42 -3.00 2.72
CA LYS A 43 10.44 -3.89 3.29
C LYS A 43 9.87 -4.95 4.23
N SER A 44 8.81 -4.66 4.97
CA SER A 44 8.36 -5.50 6.09
C SER A 44 7.01 -6.19 5.89
N TYR A 45 6.20 -5.77 4.92
CA TYR A 45 4.79 -6.19 4.80
C TYR A 45 4.44 -6.62 3.36
N GLN A 46 5.00 -7.75 2.93
CA GLN A 46 4.73 -8.36 1.61
C GLN A 46 3.27 -8.82 1.44
N ASN A 47 2.47 -8.82 2.51
CA ASN A 47 1.05 -9.09 2.43
C ASN A 47 0.22 -7.90 1.91
N VAL A 48 0.82 -6.72 1.73
CA VAL A 48 0.17 -5.57 1.09
C VAL A 48 0.34 -5.65 -0.42
N ASP A 49 -0.74 -5.40 -1.17
CA ASP A 49 -0.76 -5.46 -2.64
C ASP A 49 -0.72 -4.07 -3.27
N MET A 50 -1.23 -3.06 -2.58
CA MET A 50 -1.19 -1.70 -3.10
C MET A 50 -1.03 -0.64 -2.01
N ILE A 51 -0.32 0.43 -2.33
CA ILE A 51 -0.21 1.63 -1.51
C ILE A 51 -0.57 2.82 -2.40
N PHE A 52 -1.54 3.62 -2.00
CA PHE A 52 -1.87 4.83 -2.76
C PHE A 52 -2.20 6.03 -1.88
N GLY A 53 -1.84 7.22 -2.38
CA GLY A 53 -2.16 8.48 -1.74
C GLY A 53 -3.61 8.92 -1.98
N THR A 54 -4.16 9.76 -1.11
CA THR A 54 -5.52 10.34 -1.28
C THR A 54 -5.70 11.08 -2.61
N HIS A 55 -4.65 11.71 -3.12
CA HIS A 55 -4.66 12.37 -4.44
C HIS A 55 -4.88 11.40 -5.60
N ASN A 56 -4.55 10.12 -5.42
CA ASN A 56 -4.65 9.07 -6.45
C ASN A 56 -5.92 8.23 -6.36
N ILE A 57 -6.89 8.60 -5.51
CA ILE A 57 -8.12 7.81 -5.34
C ILE A 57 -8.90 7.65 -6.66
N HIS A 58 -8.80 8.61 -7.59
CA HIS A 58 -9.41 8.53 -8.91
C HIS A 58 -8.82 7.40 -9.78
N ARG A 59 -7.57 6.99 -9.52
CA ARG A 59 -6.91 5.86 -10.18
C ARG A 59 -7.14 4.53 -9.46
N LEU A 60 -7.89 4.51 -8.36
CA LEU A 60 -8.14 3.30 -7.59
C LEU A 60 -8.60 2.10 -8.45
N PRO A 61 -9.47 2.25 -9.48
CA PRO A 61 -9.82 1.13 -10.35
C PRO A 61 -8.60 0.52 -11.06
N GLU A 62 -7.72 1.36 -11.62
CA GLU A 62 -6.50 0.94 -12.32
C GLU A 62 -5.50 0.28 -11.34
N ILE A 63 -5.31 0.90 -10.17
CA ILE A 63 -4.39 0.42 -9.14
C ILE A 63 -4.85 -0.94 -8.62
N LEU A 64 -6.16 -1.11 -8.41
CA LEU A 64 -6.74 -2.35 -7.96
C LEU A 64 -6.58 -3.45 -9.00
N GLU A 65 -6.84 -3.15 -10.28
CA GLU A 65 -6.64 -4.11 -11.38
C GLU A 65 -5.17 -4.54 -11.48
N GLU A 66 -4.24 -3.59 -11.43
CA GLU A 66 -2.81 -3.89 -11.48
C GLU A 66 -2.35 -4.71 -10.27
N ALA A 67 -2.84 -4.38 -9.07
CA ALA A 67 -2.53 -5.13 -7.85
C ALA A 67 -3.09 -6.56 -7.90
N TYR A 68 -4.27 -6.73 -8.49
CA TYR A 68 -4.89 -8.04 -8.65
C TYR A 68 -4.16 -8.91 -9.69
N LEU A 69 -3.67 -8.32 -10.78
CA LEU A 69 -3.05 -9.05 -11.90
C LEU A 69 -1.54 -9.28 -11.72
N SER A 70 -0.80 -8.27 -11.25
CA SER A 70 0.68 -8.27 -11.30
C SER A 70 1.32 -9.19 -10.25
N LYS A 71 0.58 -9.57 -9.19
CA LYS A 71 1.10 -10.25 -7.98
C LYS A 71 2.28 -9.52 -7.34
N ALA A 72 2.51 -8.27 -7.71
CA ALA A 72 3.54 -7.38 -7.17
C ALA A 72 2.85 -6.21 -6.45
N MET A 73 3.55 -5.62 -5.48
CA MET A 73 2.98 -4.48 -4.75
C MET A 73 2.99 -3.23 -5.64
N VAL A 74 1.81 -2.66 -5.89
CA VAL A 74 1.64 -1.42 -6.65
C VAL A 74 1.79 -0.21 -5.72
N VAL A 75 2.64 0.76 -6.08
CA VAL A 75 2.89 1.94 -5.25
C VAL A 75 2.59 3.21 -6.04
N GLU A 76 1.51 3.88 -5.66
CA GLU A 76 0.97 5.05 -6.34
C GLU A 76 0.85 6.23 -5.37
N VAL A 77 1.99 6.85 -5.11
CA VAL A 77 2.13 7.95 -4.14
C VAL A 77 2.83 9.12 -4.84
N TRP A 78 2.18 10.29 -4.86
CA TRP A 78 2.82 11.51 -5.38
C TRP A 78 3.77 12.08 -4.34
N SER A 79 4.99 11.57 -4.28
CA SER A 79 6.07 12.34 -3.66
C SER A 79 6.36 13.54 -4.54
N LYS A 80 6.29 14.74 -3.95
CA LYS A 80 6.74 15.98 -4.56
C LYS A 80 8.28 15.95 -4.67
N GLU A 81 8.82 15.06 -5.48
CA GLU A 81 10.23 15.01 -5.85
C GLU A 81 10.36 14.43 -7.26
N ARG A 82 9.76 15.10 -8.25
CA ARG A 82 10.45 15.24 -9.53
C ARG A 82 11.56 16.26 -9.32
N ARG A 83 12.65 15.85 -8.66
CA ARG A 83 13.93 16.54 -8.83
C ARG A 83 14.32 16.24 -10.27
N CYS A 84 14.04 17.18 -11.17
CA CYS A 84 14.69 17.20 -12.48
C CYS A 84 16.19 17.06 -12.22
N HIS A 85 16.80 16.13 -12.95
CA HIS A 85 18.22 16.15 -13.22
C HIS A 85 18.63 17.46 -13.88
#